data_AF-A0AAU7U6G1-F1
#
_entry.id   AF-A0AAU7U6G1-F1
#
_cell.length_a   1.000
_cell.length_b   1.000
_cell.length_c   1.000
_cell.angle_alpha   90.00
_cell.angle_beta   90.00
_cell.angle_gamma   90.00
#
_symmetry.space_group_name_H-M   'P 1'
#
loop_
_entity.id
_entity.type
_entity.pdbx_description
1 polymer ?
#
loop_
_entity_poly.entity_id
_entity_poly.type
_entity_poly.pdbx_seq_one_letter_code
_entity_poly.pdbx_strand_id
1 'polypeptide(L)' 'MRLDNQPDTAVTLQPVTRDLYQAGRMTVRFLRNAAGPVLGFRSSTPVVRHLQFRRSNRPDG' A
#
# COMPACT_ATOMS: atom_id res chain seq x y z
N MET A 1 -17.85 26.94 9.82
CA MET A 1 -17.05 25.71 9.99
C MET A 1 -16.33 25.44 8.68
N ARG A 2 -15.00 25.56 8.64
CA ARG A 2 -14.20 25.02 7.54
C ARG A 2 -13.85 23.58 7.94
N LEU A 3 -14.23 22.60 7.13
CA LEU A 3 -13.61 21.29 7.21
C LEU A 3 -12.24 21.45 6.56
N ASP A 4 -11.23 21.71 7.39
CA ASP A 4 -9.85 21.45 7.01
C ASP A 4 -9.74 19.94 6.73
N ASN A 5 -9.89 19.59 5.45
CA ASN A 5 -9.66 18.25 4.93
C ASN A 5 -8.14 18.02 4.94
N GLN A 6 -7.53 18.00 6.12
CA GLN A 6 -6.14 17.56 6.30
C GLN A 6 -6.14 16.05 6.08
N PRO A 7 -5.49 15.52 5.03
CA PRO A 7 -5.10 14.11 5.04
C PRO A 7 -3.97 13.94 6.06
N ASP A 8 -4.28 14.05 7.35
CA ASP A 8 -3.31 13.98 8.46
C ASP A 8 -2.87 12.53 8.76
N THR A 9 -2.78 11.72 7.72
CA THR A 9 -2.32 10.33 7.86
C THR A 9 -1.53 9.96 6.62
N ALA A 10 -0.43 10.68 6.39
CA ALA A 10 0.59 10.21 5.47
C ALA A 10 1.12 8.87 6.01
N VAL A 11 0.59 7.77 5.46
CA VAL A 11 1.07 6.42 5.78
C VAL A 11 2.52 6.35 5.33
N THR A 12 3.45 6.39 6.28
CA THR A 12 4.87 6.32 6.00
C THR A 12 5.26 4.87 5.76
N LEU A 13 5.79 4.57 4.57
CA LEU A 13 6.29 3.25 4.22
C LEU A 13 7.77 3.13 4.61
N GLN A 14 8.04 2.33 5.64
CA GLN A 14 9.38 1.99 6.08
C GLN A 14 9.87 0.74 5.32
N PRO A 15 10.95 0.80 4.55
CA PRO A 15 11.46 -0.36 3.83
C PRO A 15 12.04 -1.40 4.81
N VAL A 16 11.71 -2.67 4.60
CA VAL A 16 12.28 -3.80 5.34
C VAL A 16 13.23 -4.59 4.43
N THR A 17 12.75 -4.95 3.25
CA THR A 17 13.54 -5.57 2.17
C THR A 17 12.89 -5.25 0.83
N ARG A 18 13.45 -5.75 -0.27
CA ARG A 18 12.88 -5.55 -1.61
C ARG A 18 11.41 -5.96 -1.62
N ASP A 19 10.56 -5.00 -2.03
CA ASP A 19 9.11 -5.14 -2.13
C ASP A 19 8.38 -5.41 -0.81
N LEU A 20 9.02 -5.25 0.34
CA LEU A 20 8.41 -5.41 1.66
C LEU A 20 8.60 -4.15 2.51
N TYR A 21 7.48 -3.62 2.98
CA TYR A 21 7.41 -2.38 3.75
C TYR A 21 6.57 -2.56 5.00
N GLN A 22 6.88 -1.74 6.01
CA GLN A 22 6.05 -1.55 7.19
C GLN A 22 5.37 -0.18 7.12
N ALA A 23 4.09 -0.15 7.45
CA ALA A 23 3.25 1.03 7.57
C ALA A 23 2.58 1.01 8.95
N GLY A 24 3.23 1.58 9.96
CA GLY A 24 2.79 1.45 11.35
C GLY A 24 2.77 -0.03 11.78
N ARG A 25 1.57 -0.60 11.99
CA ARG A 25 1.36 -2.03 12.33
C ARG A 25 0.93 -2.89 11.12
N MET A 26 1.04 -2.34 9.91
CA MET A 26 0.64 -3.01 8.68
C MET A 26 1.85 -3.43 7.86
N THR A 27 1.92 -4.71 7.52
CA THR A 27 2.88 -5.22 6.54
C THR A 27 2.34 -5.01 5.14
N VAL A 28 3.12 -4.38 4.27
CA VAL A 28 2.80 -4.13 2.86
C VAL A 28 3.81 -4.84 1.97
N ARG A 29 3.35 -5.71 1.08
CA ARG A 29 4.21 -6.43 0.12
C ARG A 29 3.80 -6.12 -1.30
N PHE A 30 4.67 -5.47 -2.07
CA PHE A 30 4.45 -5.23 -3.48
C PHE A 30 4.61 -6.52 -4.29
N LEU A 31 3.76 -6.66 -5.30
CA LEU A 31 3.72 -7.81 -6.21
C LEU A 31 4.20 -7.34 -7.57
N ARG A 32 5.23 -7.98 -8.12
CA ARG A 32 5.77 -7.68 -9.45
C ARG A 32 5.52 -8.82 -10.41
N ASN A 33 5.41 -8.49 -11.69
CA ASN A 33 5.49 -9.50 -12.75
C ASN A 33 6.96 -9.90 -12.99
N ALA A 34 7.16 -10.95 -13.79
CA ALA A 34 8.51 -11.42 -14.17
C ALA A 34 9.33 -10.36 -14.93
N ALA A 35 8.66 -9.43 -15.61
CA ALA A 35 9.30 -8.34 -16.35
C ALA A 35 9.78 -7.17 -15.45
N GLY A 36 9.42 -7.16 -14.15
CA GLY A 36 9.82 -6.13 -13.19
C GLY A 36 8.75 -5.10 -12.77
N PRO A 37 7.73 -4.75 -13.58
CA PRO A 37 6.62 -3.89 -13.16
C PRO A 37 5.84 -4.39 -11.94
N VAL A 38 5.46 -3.45 -11.07
CA VAL A 38 4.54 -3.67 -9.95
C VAL A 38 3.11 -3.78 -10.47
N LEU A 39 2.46 -4.91 -10.15
CA LEU A 39 1.07 -5.22 -10.47
C LEU A 39 0.09 -4.85 -9.36
N GLY A 40 0.59 -4.61 -8.14
CA GLY A 40 -0.24 -4.34 -6.98
C GLY A 40 0.51 -4.58 -5.67
N PHE A 41 -0.23 -4.69 -4.58
CA PHE A 41 0.33 -4.99 -3.26
C PHE A 41 -0.64 -5.82 -2.42
N ARG A 42 -0.08 -6.55 -1.46
CA ARG A 42 -0.81 -7.20 -0.38
C ARG A 42 -0.58 -6.42 0.90
N SER A 43 -1.62 -6.24 1.70
CA SER A 43 -1.50 -5.66 3.03
C SER A 43 -2.02 -6.62 4.09
N SER A 44 -1.45 -6.56 5.29
CA SER A 44 -1.92 -7.35 6.43
C SER A 44 -1.64 -6.60 7.73
N THR A 45 -2.64 -6.59 8.60
CA THR A 45 -2.58 -6.17 10.00
C THR A 45 -2.90 -7.36 10.90
N PRO A 46 -2.71 -7.27 12.22
CA PRO A 46 -3.12 -8.33 13.14
C PRO A 46 -4.60 -8.67 13.06
N VAL A 47 -5.44 -7.67 12.76
CA VAL A 47 -6.90 -7.76 12.69
C VAL A 47 -7.38 -8.19 11.31
N VAL A 48 -6.80 -7.63 10.25
CA VAL A 48 -7.22 -7.89 8.86
C VAL A 48 -6.04 -8.41 8.06
N ARG A 49 -6.14 -9.65 7.60
CA ARG A 49 -5.07 -10.33 6.87
C ARG A 49 -5.45 -10.47 5.40
N HIS A 50 -4.42 -10.52 4.55
CA HIS A 50 -4.55 -10.95 3.16
C HIS A 50 -5.34 -10.04 2.22
N LEU A 51 -5.50 -8.76 2.54
CA LEU A 51 -6.06 -7.80 1.57
C LEU A 51 -5.11 -7.66 0.39
N GLN A 52 -5.63 -7.80 -0.82
CA GLN A 52 -4.85 -7.69 -2.04
C GLN A 52 -5.45 -6.62 -2.95
N PHE A 53 -4.60 -5.70 -3.37
CA PHE A 53 -4.94 -4.61 -4.26
C PHE A 53 -4.20 -4.81 -5.56
N ARG A 54 -4.91 -4.63 -6.68
CA ARG A 54 -4.32 -4.59 -8.01
C ARG A 54 -4.15 -3.14 -8.43
N ARG A 55 -3.04 -2.85 -9.11
CA ARG A 55 -2.83 -1.56 -9.74
C ARG A 55 -3.93 -1.37 -10.78
N SER A 56 -4.76 -0.36 -10.61
CA SER A 56 -5.72 0.05 -11.64
C SER A 56 -4.92 0.62 -12.82
N ASN A 57 -5.27 0.19 -14.03
CA ASN A 57 -4.72 0.73 -15.27
C ASN A 57 -5.57 1.88 -15.81
N ARG A 58 -6.60 2.32 -15.06
CA ARG A 58 -7.46 3.43 -15.45
C ARG A 58 -6.72 4.76 -15.22
N PRO A 59 -6.58 5.62 -16.24
CA PRO A 59 -5.83 6.86 -16.13
C PRO A 59 -6.46 7.89 -15.19
N ASP A 60 -7.75 7.77 -14.87
CA ASP A 60 -8.46 8.77 -14.05
C ASP A 60 -9.41 8.08 -13.06
N GLY A 61 -9.42 8.61 -11.83
CA GLY A 61 -10.55 8.49 -10.91
C GLY A 61 -11.52 9.64 -11.15
#